data_AF-A0A2V8CFC0-F1
#
_entry.id   AF-A0A2V8CFC0-F1
#
_cell.length_a   1.000
_cell.length_b   1.000
_cell.length_c   1.000
_cell.angle_alpha   90.00
_cell.angle_beta   90.00
_cell.angle_gamma   90.00
#
_symmetry.space_group_name_H-M   'P 1'
#
loop_
_entity.id
_entity.type
_entity.pdbx_description
1 polymer ?
#
loop_
_entity_poly.entity_id
_entity_poly.type
_entity_poly.pdbx_seq_one_letter_code
_entity_poly.pdbx_strand_id
1 'polypeptide(L)'
;MKKLKDPEEPLQLFFSRATRLARMFGPVLYQLPPRWPVNLERFEHFLKALPRRRRHAIEFREPSWYNDDVFALMRKHRVALCLHDMAGSASGRRAIGPFVYARFHGAQKY
;
A
#
# COMPACT_ATOMS: atom_id res chain seq x y z
N MET A 1 4.99 -15.92 4.35
CA MET A 1 4.70 -14.52 3.93
C MET A 1 5.40 -13.58 4.93
N LYS A 2 6.36 -12.73 4.50
CA LYS A 2 7.20 -11.92 5.43
C LYS A 2 6.46 -10.77 6.14
N LYS A 3 5.21 -10.45 5.77
CA LYS A 3 4.36 -9.45 6.46
C LYS A 3 5.09 -8.12 6.71
N LEU A 4 5.69 -7.56 5.65
CA LEU A 4 6.51 -6.34 5.65
C LEU A 4 7.81 -6.37 6.49
N LYS A 5 8.18 -7.53 7.05
CA LYS A 5 9.46 -7.71 7.75
C LYS A 5 10.61 -7.91 6.74
N ASP A 6 11.77 -7.33 7.04
CA ASP A 6 13.01 -7.42 6.25
C ASP A 6 12.76 -7.16 4.75
N PRO A 7 12.19 -5.97 4.39
CA PRO A 7 11.70 -5.68 3.06
C PRO A 7 12.79 -5.40 2.02
N GLU A 8 14.03 -5.12 2.44
CA GLU A 8 15.12 -4.62 1.59
C GLU A 8 15.41 -5.54 0.41
N GLU A 9 15.72 -6.81 0.68
CA GLU A 9 16.08 -7.80 -0.34
C GLU A 9 14.89 -8.05 -1.31
N PRO A 10 13.65 -8.34 -0.84
CA PRO A 10 12.51 -8.49 -1.75
C PRO A 10 12.23 -7.26 -2.61
N LEU A 11 12.33 -6.05 -2.04
CA LEU A 11 12.13 -4.81 -2.80
C LEU A 11 13.22 -4.61 -3.84
N GLN A 12 14.49 -4.82 -3.48
CA GLN A 12 15.61 -4.73 -4.42
C GLN A 12 15.42 -5.70 -5.59
N LEU A 13 15.07 -6.95 -5.30
CA LEU A 13 14.83 -7.97 -6.32
C LEU A 13 13.67 -7.57 -7.25
N PHE A 14 12.56 -7.08 -6.70
CA PHE A 14 11.43 -6.62 -7.50
C PHE A 14 11.81 -5.42 -8.39
N PHE A 15 12.40 -4.38 -7.82
CA PHE A 15 12.70 -3.15 -8.57
C PHE A 15 13.84 -3.32 -9.59
N SER A 16 14.82 -4.19 -9.33
CA SER A 16 15.87 -4.52 -10.31
C SER A 16 15.30 -5.07 -11.63
N ARG A 17 14.14 -5.73 -11.58
CA ARG A 17 13.46 -6.32 -12.74
C ARG A 17 12.39 -5.38 -13.31
N ALA A 18 11.52 -4.84 -12.44
CA ALA A 18 10.37 -4.04 -12.85
C ALA A 18 10.77 -2.70 -13.51
N THR A 19 11.93 -2.15 -13.14
CA THR A 19 12.44 -0.90 -13.74
C THR A 19 12.59 -0.96 -15.27
N ARG A 20 12.76 -2.16 -15.84
CA ARG A 20 12.84 -2.39 -17.29
C ARG A 20 11.54 -2.10 -18.05
N LEU A 21 10.41 -1.98 -17.36
CA LEU A 21 9.14 -1.54 -17.96
C LEU A 21 9.17 -0.06 -18.36
N ALA A 22 10.18 0.70 -17.93
CA ALA A 22 10.44 2.08 -18.34
C ALA A 22 9.18 2.96 -18.27
N ARG A 23 8.74 3.52 -19.42
CA ARG A 23 7.57 4.41 -19.51
C ARG A 23 6.24 3.73 -19.14
N MET A 24 6.18 2.41 -19.23
CA MET A 24 5.00 1.61 -18.86
C MET A 24 4.97 1.26 -17.37
N PHE A 25 6.01 1.61 -16.59
CA PHE A 25 6.05 1.28 -15.17
C PHE A 25 5.14 2.21 -14.36
N GLY A 26 3.90 1.76 -14.16
CA GLY A 26 2.90 2.39 -13.30
C GLY A 26 3.19 2.29 -11.79
N PRO A 27 2.23 2.70 -10.95
CA PRO A 27 2.34 2.56 -9.50
C PRO A 27 2.48 1.11 -9.06
N VAL A 28 3.23 0.87 -8.00
CA VAL A 28 3.33 -0.44 -7.33
C VAL A 28 2.28 -0.53 -6.24
N LEU A 29 1.44 -1.55 -6.31
CA LEU A 29 0.40 -1.82 -5.31
C LEU A 29 0.89 -2.87 -4.31
N TYR A 30 0.80 -2.56 -3.02
CA TYR A 30 1.06 -3.48 -1.92
C TYR A 30 -0.26 -3.81 -1.23
N GLN A 31 -0.78 -5.01 -1.49
CA GLN A 31 -2.01 -5.49 -0.86
C GLN A 31 -1.67 -6.24 0.43
N LEU A 32 -2.15 -5.75 1.56
CA LEU A 32 -1.96 -6.40 2.85
C LEU A 32 -3.08 -7.42 3.12
N PRO A 33 -2.77 -8.57 3.73
CA PRO A 33 -3.76 -9.62 4.00
C PRO A 33 -4.81 -9.18 5.05
N PRO A 34 -6.03 -9.76 5.02
CA PRO A 34 -7.00 -9.55 6.08
C PRO A 34 -6.53 -10.20 7.40
N ARG A 35 -7.19 -9.84 8.52
CA ARG A 35 -6.90 -10.38 9.87
C ARG A 35 -5.44 -10.22 10.29
N TRP A 36 -4.79 -9.17 9.81
CA TRP A 36 -3.43 -8.84 10.18
C TRP A 36 -3.41 -7.40 10.73
N PRO A 37 -3.43 -7.23 12.07
CA PRO A 37 -3.56 -5.90 12.67
C PRO A 37 -2.32 -5.04 12.43
N VAL A 38 -2.52 -3.73 12.54
CA VAL A 38 -1.48 -2.71 12.34
C VAL A 38 -0.30 -2.92 13.28
N ASN A 39 0.90 -2.77 12.72
CA ASN A 39 2.13 -2.59 13.48
C ASN A 39 2.86 -1.39 12.87
N LEU A 40 2.81 -0.25 13.56
CA LEU A 40 3.32 1.03 13.05
C LEU A 40 4.83 1.02 12.80
N GLU A 41 5.60 0.40 13.70
CA GLU A 41 7.05 0.31 13.59
C GLU A 41 7.47 -0.45 12.32
N ARG A 42 6.89 -1.64 12.12
CA ARG A 42 7.15 -2.46 10.94
C ARG A 42 6.69 -1.76 9.66
N PHE A 43 5.56 -1.05 9.74
CA PHE A 43 5.04 -0.31 8.62
C PHE A 43 5.96 0.86 8.23
N GLU A 44 6.42 1.67 9.19
CA GLU A 44 7.35 2.75 8.91
C GLU A 44 8.69 2.22 8.37
N HIS A 45 9.21 1.13 8.93
CA HIS A 45 10.42 0.48 8.41
C HIS A 45 10.25 0.08 6.93
N PHE A 46 9.12 -0.53 6.57
CA PHE A 46 8.78 -0.81 5.17
C PHE A 46 8.70 0.45 4.31
N LEU A 47 8.02 1.50 4.76
CA LEU A 47 7.89 2.75 4.02
C LEU A 47 9.24 3.47 3.82
N LYS A 48 10.20 3.31 4.75
CA LYS A 48 11.58 3.82 4.63
C LYS A 48 12.36 3.08 3.53
N ALA A 49 12.12 1.79 3.34
CA ALA A 49 12.79 0.98 2.34
C ALA A 49 12.26 1.20 0.90
N LEU A 50 11.12 1.88 0.73
CA LEU A 50 10.53 2.12 -0.60
C LEU A 50 11.35 3.13 -1.44
N PRO A 51 11.57 2.86 -2.75
CA PRO A 51 12.23 3.81 -3.63
C PRO A 51 11.45 5.12 -3.79
N ARG A 52 12.05 6.25 -3.40
CA ARG A 52 11.39 7.57 -3.35
C ARG A 52 10.95 8.13 -4.70
N ARG A 53 11.57 7.70 -5.80
CA ARG A 53 11.25 8.15 -7.18
C ARG A 53 10.15 7.31 -7.86
N ARG A 54 9.47 6.44 -7.11
CA ARG A 54 8.39 5.59 -7.63
C ARG A 54 7.07 5.90 -6.93
N ARG A 55 5.96 5.61 -7.62
CA ARG A 55 4.60 5.73 -7.08
C ARG A 55 4.23 4.43 -6.39
N HIS A 56 3.78 4.52 -5.14
CA HIS A 56 3.39 3.38 -4.31
C HIS A 56 1.98 3.57 -3.82
N ALA A 57 1.20 2.50 -3.80
CA ALA A 57 -0.14 2.45 -3.23
C ALA A 57 -0.24 1.25 -2.28
N ILE A 58 -1.02 1.40 -1.20
CA ILE A 58 -1.25 0.33 -0.23
C ILE A 58 -2.73 0.05 -0.10
N GLU A 59 -3.11 -1.22 -0.22
CA GLU A 59 -4.47 -1.70 -0.03
C GLU A 59 -4.56 -2.45 1.30
N PHE A 60 -5.29 -1.88 2.24
CA PHE A 60 -5.57 -2.52 3.53
C PHE A 60 -6.83 -3.39 3.46
N ARG A 61 -6.80 -4.54 4.12
CA ARG A 61 -7.93 -5.49 4.20
C ARG A 61 -8.36 -5.79 5.63
N GLU A 62 -7.88 -4.98 6.58
CA GLU A 62 -8.15 -5.13 7.99
C GLU A 62 -8.39 -3.71 8.59
N PRO A 63 -9.47 -3.50 9.37
CA PRO A 63 -9.87 -2.17 9.85
C PRO A 63 -8.84 -1.40 10.69
N SER A 64 -8.01 -2.07 11.49
CA SER A 64 -7.06 -1.39 12.38
C SER A 64 -6.01 -0.55 11.63
N TRP A 65 -5.80 -0.78 10.33
CA TRP A 65 -4.93 0.04 9.48
C TRP A 65 -5.51 1.41 9.13
N TYR A 66 -6.83 1.62 9.30
CA TYR A 66 -7.49 2.87 8.95
C TYR A 66 -7.50 3.83 10.14
N ASN A 67 -6.32 4.33 10.51
CA ASN A 67 -6.14 5.29 11.60
C ASN A 67 -5.19 6.44 11.20
N ASP A 68 -5.22 7.52 11.97
CA ASP A 68 -4.51 8.75 11.61
C ASP A 68 -2.98 8.63 11.66
N ASP A 69 -2.43 7.76 12.51
CA ASP A 69 -0.98 7.51 12.59
C ASP A 69 -0.48 6.82 11.32
N VAL A 70 -1.20 5.79 10.85
CA VAL A 70 -0.92 5.13 9.57
C VAL A 70 -0.98 6.13 8.43
N PHE A 71 -2.03 6.95 8.39
CA PHE A 71 -2.18 7.96 7.33
C PHE A 71 -1.10 9.04 7.39
N ALA A 72 -0.65 9.43 8.58
CA ALA A 72 0.46 10.37 8.75
C ALA A 72 1.77 9.80 8.20
N LEU A 73 2.07 8.52 8.48
CA LEU A 73 3.22 7.82 7.91
C LEU A 73 3.13 7.72 6.38
N MET A 74 1.97 7.37 5.84
CA MET A 74 1.77 7.33 4.39
C MET A 74 1.99 8.69 3.73
N ARG A 75 1.47 9.78 4.32
CA ARG A 75 1.71 11.16 3.85
C ARG A 75 3.20 11.51 3.88
N LYS A 76 3.87 11.27 5.01
CA LYS A 76 5.31 11.52 5.21
C LYS A 76 6.16 10.81 4.15
N HIS A 77 5.79 9.58 3.78
CA HIS A 77 6.49 8.76 2.81
C HIS A 77 5.95 8.86 1.38
N ARG A 78 4.98 9.76 1.12
CA ARG A 78 4.37 10.00 -0.20
C ARG A 78 3.76 8.74 -0.83
N VAL A 79 3.14 7.90 0.00
CA VAL A 79 2.46 6.67 -0.42
C VAL A 79 0.95 6.88 -0.46
N ALA A 80 0.31 6.36 -1.51
CA ALA A 80 -1.12 6.49 -1.71
C ALA A 80 -1.92 5.41 -0.97
N LEU A 81 -3.11 5.76 -0.50
CA LEU A 81 -4.11 4.77 -0.09
C LEU A 81 -4.84 4.24 -1.34
N CYS A 82 -4.94 2.92 -1.43
CA CYS A 82 -5.82 2.27 -2.40
C CYS A 82 -7.26 2.31 -1.87
N LEU A 83 -8.13 3.03 -2.59
CA LEU A 83 -9.57 3.01 -2.36
C LEU A 83 -10.15 1.74 -2.99
N HIS A 84 -10.97 1.01 -2.24
CA HIS A 84 -11.57 -0.23 -2.74
C HIS A 84 -12.97 -0.47 -2.20
N ASP A 85 -13.77 -1.21 -2.95
CA ASP A 85 -15.21 -1.42 -2.80
C ASP A 85 -15.59 -2.73 -2.06
N MET A 86 -14.64 -3.45 -1.47
CA MET A 86 -14.95 -4.69 -0.75
C MET A 86 -15.82 -4.41 0.48
N ALA A 87 -16.77 -5.31 0.77
CA ALA A 87 -17.60 -5.23 1.96
C ALA A 87 -16.74 -5.19 3.24
N GLY A 88 -17.02 -4.26 4.16
CA GLY A 88 -16.22 -4.02 5.36
C GLY A 88 -14.96 -3.17 5.14
N SER A 89 -14.75 -2.65 3.92
CA SER A 89 -13.70 -1.67 3.63
C SER A 89 -13.96 -0.36 4.38
N ALA A 90 -13.06 0.01 5.29
CA ALA A 90 -13.07 1.31 5.95
C ALA A 90 -12.32 2.40 5.15
N SER A 91 -12.00 2.16 3.87
CA SER A 91 -11.26 3.14 3.05
C SER A 91 -12.02 4.44 2.82
N GLY A 92 -13.35 4.39 2.77
CA GLY A 92 -14.20 5.56 2.54
C GLY A 92 -13.82 6.30 1.24
N ARG A 93 -13.99 7.63 1.21
CA ARG A 93 -13.55 8.51 0.11
C ARG A 93 -12.31 9.33 0.48
N ARG A 94 -11.43 8.80 1.34
CA ARG A 94 -10.30 9.56 1.89
C ARG A 94 -9.09 9.52 0.96
N ALA A 95 -8.74 10.66 0.37
CA ALA A 95 -7.54 10.78 -0.44
C ALA A 95 -6.29 10.92 0.46
N ILE A 96 -5.44 9.88 0.45
CA ILE A 96 -4.13 9.90 1.13
C ILE A 96 -3.04 9.71 0.09
N GLY A 97 -1.98 10.50 0.19
CA GLY A 97 -0.81 10.43 -0.68
C GLY A 97 -0.88 11.37 -1.90
N PRO A 98 0.14 11.33 -2.77
CA PRO A 98 0.28 12.29 -3.87
C PRO A 98 -0.58 11.98 -5.10
N PHE A 99 -1.34 10.88 -5.10
CA PHE A 99 -2.29 10.50 -6.15
C PHE A 99 -3.38 9.60 -5.56
N VAL A 100 -4.49 9.45 -6.30
CA VAL A 100 -5.56 8.50 -5.96
C VAL A 100 -5.33 7.21 -6.74
N TYR A 101 -5.42 6.07 -6.04
CA TYR A 101 -5.46 4.75 -6.65
C TYR A 101 -6.76 4.08 -6.22
N ALA A 102 -7.56 3.64 -7.19
CA ALA A 102 -8.83 2.98 -6.93
C ALA A 102 -8.83 1.57 -7.54
N ARG A 103 -9.39 0.60 -6.83
CA ARG A 103 -9.51 -0.77 -7.29
C ARG A 103 -10.87 -1.34 -6.93
N PHE A 104 -11.64 -1.66 -7.97
CA PHE A 104 -12.94 -2.29 -7.84
C PHE A 104 -12.78 -3.82 -7.91
N HIS A 105 -13.11 -4.49 -6.81
CA HIS A 105 -13.16 -5.94 -6.68
C HIS A 105 -14.55 -6.48 -7.07
N GLY A 106 -15.54 -5.60 -7.23
CA GLY A 106 -16.89 -5.94 -7.66
C GLY A 106 -17.80 -6.29 -6.48
N ALA A 107 -19.10 -6.08 -6.68
CA ALA A 107 -20.11 -6.52 -5.74
C ALA A 107 -20.15 -8.06 -5.71
N GLN A 108 -20.13 -8.64 -4.51
CA GLN A 108 -20.57 -10.03 -4.34
C GLN A 108 -21.95 -10.15 -5.01
N LYS A 109 -22.09 -11.09 -5.97
CA LYS A 109 -23.40 -11.38 -6.56
C LYS A 109 -24.39 -11.67 -5.43
N TYR A 110 -25.58 -11.08 -5.56
CA TYR A 110 -26.77 -11.27 -4.74
C TYR A 110 -26.93 -12.70 -4.23
#